data_AF-A0A140NF83-F1
#
_entry.id   AF-A0A140NF83-F1
#
_cell.length_a   1.000
_cell.length_b   1.000
_cell.length_c   1.000
_cell.angle_alpha   90.00
_cell.angle_beta   90.00
_cell.angle_gamma   90.00
#
_symmetry.space_group_name_H-M   'P 1'
#
loop_
_entity.id
_entity.type
_entity.pdbx_description
1 polymer ?
#
loop_
_entity_poly.entity_id
_entity_poly.type
_entity_poly.pdbx_seq_one_letter_code
_entity_poly.pdbx_strand_id
1 'polypeptide(L)'
;MRAIQTLFCIFSLLFSVIGYSADNKLTLVIAGMTSQQVVSIMGEPSDSATIENATLLLYTKRPTMLKMQNTDQHFIFLDNKLVEYGEKHIEPTHSAYNLIPATEQLQLWLAEQGKDLNPSAAAHDLTTNKK
;
A
#
# COMPACT_ATOMS: atom_id res chain seq x y z
N MET A 1 -16.86 -46.60 -24.85
CA MET A 1 -16.51 -46.07 -23.50
C MET A 1 -15.39 -45.03 -23.50
N ARG A 2 -14.37 -45.09 -24.38
CA ARG A 2 -13.24 -44.13 -24.37
C ARG A 2 -13.61 -42.69 -24.80
N ALA A 3 -14.49 -42.52 -25.79
CA ALA A 3 -14.87 -41.19 -26.31
C ALA A 3 -15.67 -40.32 -25.32
N ILE A 4 -16.48 -40.94 -24.46
CA ILE A 4 -17.27 -40.24 -23.43
C ILE A 4 -16.34 -39.70 -22.33
N GLN A 5 -15.27 -40.44 -22.03
CA GLN A 5 -14.25 -40.06 -21.05
C GLN A 5 -13.44 -38.84 -21.52
N THR A 6 -13.09 -38.81 -22.82
CA THR A 6 -12.40 -37.65 -23.41
C THR A 6 -13.27 -36.39 -23.41
N LEU A 7 -14.58 -36.52 -23.64
CA LEU A 7 -15.51 -35.38 -23.60
C LEU A 7 -15.62 -34.79 -22.19
N PHE A 8 -15.64 -35.65 -21.16
CA PHE A 8 -15.65 -35.23 -19.76
C PHE A 8 -14.36 -34.51 -19.36
N CYS A 9 -13.21 -34.98 -19.82
CA CYS A 9 -11.91 -34.32 -19.57
C CYS A 9 -11.82 -32.94 -20.25
N ILE A 10 -12.36 -32.78 -21.45
CA ILE A 10 -12.39 -31.48 -22.15
C ILE A 10 -13.36 -30.51 -21.44
N PHE A 11 -14.52 -31.01 -21.01
CA PHE A 11 -15.52 -30.20 -20.31
C PHE A 11 -15.03 -29.72 -18.93
N SER A 12 -14.28 -30.54 -18.20
CA SER A 12 -13.72 -30.16 -16.89
C SER A 12 -12.52 -29.19 -17.01
N LEU A 13 -11.79 -29.22 -18.11
CA LEU A 13 -10.73 -28.24 -18.39
C LEU A 13 -11.30 -26.83 -18.67
N LEU A 14 -12.47 -26.74 -19.31
CA LEU A 14 -13.12 -25.47 -19.67
C LEU A 14 -13.64 -24.67 -18.46
N PHE A 15 -13.91 -25.31 -17.33
CA PHE A 15 -14.40 -24.64 -16.11
C PHE A 15 -13.29 -24.22 -15.12
N SER A 16 -12.03 -24.60 -15.36
CA SER A 16 -10.93 -24.34 -14.40
C SER A 16 -10.24 -22.98 -14.55
N VAL A 17 -10.77 -22.05 -15.38
CA VAL A 17 -10.17 -20.73 -15.63
C VAL A 17 -11.08 -19.57 -15.22
N ILE A 18 -11.86 -19.74 -14.15
CA ILE A 18 -12.53 -18.61 -13.49
C ILE A 18 -11.82 -18.38 -12.15
N GLY A 19 -10.55 -17.98 -12.23
CA GLY A 19 -9.89 -17.31 -11.12
C GLY A 19 -10.43 -15.89 -11.05
N TYR A 20 -11.43 -15.65 -10.21
CA TYR A 20 -11.82 -14.28 -9.84
C TYR A 20 -10.70 -13.71 -8.97
N SER A 21 -9.66 -13.17 -9.60
CA SER A 21 -8.67 -12.36 -8.88
C SER A 21 -9.38 -11.08 -8.47
N ALA A 22 -9.80 -11.01 -7.20
CA ALA A 22 -10.08 -9.73 -6.59
C ALA A 22 -8.82 -8.87 -6.80
N ASP A 23 -8.95 -7.82 -7.61
CA ASP A 23 -7.87 -7.03 -8.21
C ASP A 23 -7.15 -6.17 -7.15
N ASN A 24 -6.54 -6.82 -6.15
CA ASN A 24 -5.79 -6.16 -5.10
C ASN A 24 -4.34 -5.98 -5.55
N LYS A 25 -4.16 -5.02 -6.46
CA LYS A 25 -2.85 -4.64 -7.03
C LYS A 25 -1.78 -4.31 -5.98
N LEU A 26 -2.19 -3.98 -4.75
CA LEU A 26 -1.28 -3.75 -3.62
C LEU A 26 -0.41 -4.99 -3.31
N THR A 27 -0.95 -6.20 -3.51
CA THR A 27 -0.23 -7.46 -3.28
C THR A 27 0.95 -7.69 -4.22
N LEU A 28 1.01 -6.95 -5.33
CA LEU A 28 2.07 -7.01 -6.32
C LEU A 28 3.21 -6.03 -6.02
N VAL A 29 3.02 -5.11 -5.07
CA VAL A 29 4.03 -4.11 -4.68
C VAL A 29 4.87 -4.64 -3.53
N ILE A 30 6.21 -4.51 -3.66
CA ILE A 30 7.18 -4.93 -2.65
C ILE A 30 8.19 -3.82 -2.36
N ALA A 31 8.72 -3.79 -1.15
CA ALA A 31 9.78 -2.85 -0.77
C ALA A 31 10.99 -2.94 -1.72
N GLY A 32 11.63 -1.80 -1.97
CA GLY A 32 12.76 -1.65 -2.89
C GLY A 32 12.38 -1.38 -4.35
N MET A 33 11.11 -1.51 -4.74
CA MET A 33 10.64 -1.11 -6.07
C MET A 33 10.84 0.38 -6.34
N THR A 34 11.03 0.76 -7.59
CA THR A 34 11.09 2.17 -7.99
C THR A 34 9.71 2.79 -8.09
N SER A 35 9.64 4.13 -8.04
CA SER A 35 8.40 4.87 -8.23
C SER A 35 7.71 4.49 -9.56
N GLN A 36 8.48 4.35 -10.63
CA GLN A 36 7.99 3.95 -11.95
C GLN A 36 7.40 2.53 -11.96
N GLN A 37 8.01 1.58 -11.26
CA GLN A 37 7.49 0.22 -11.14
C GLN A 37 6.15 0.22 -10.40
N VAL A 38 6.05 0.95 -9.30
CA VAL A 38 4.79 1.07 -8.55
C VAL A 38 3.71 1.73 -9.41
N VAL A 39 4.01 2.81 -10.13
CA VAL A 39 3.08 3.47 -11.05
C VAL A 39 2.62 2.52 -12.17
N SER A 40 3.50 1.67 -12.70
CA SER A 40 3.10 0.69 -13.72
C SER A 40 2.11 -0.37 -13.21
N ILE A 41 2.17 -0.69 -11.92
CA ILE A 41 1.29 -1.68 -11.27
C ILE A 41 -0.03 -1.02 -10.88
N MET A 42 0.05 0.10 -10.15
CA MET A 42 -1.08 0.75 -9.51
C MET A 42 -1.84 1.71 -10.44
N GLY A 43 -1.17 2.23 -11.48
CA GLY A 43 -1.66 3.30 -12.34
C GLY A 43 -1.17 4.68 -11.90
N GLU A 44 -1.75 5.72 -12.48
CA GLU A 44 -1.44 7.11 -12.14
C GLU A 44 -1.91 7.43 -10.70
N PRO A 45 -1.05 8.06 -9.87
CA PRO A 45 -1.43 8.46 -8.52
C PRO A 45 -2.45 9.61 -8.56
N SER A 46 -3.25 9.71 -7.49
CA SER A 46 -4.18 10.84 -7.30
C SER A 46 -3.46 12.13 -6.92
N ASP A 47 -2.37 12.01 -6.16
CA ASP A 47 -1.51 13.12 -5.78
C ASP A 47 -0.08 12.60 -5.56
N SER A 48 0.91 13.48 -5.65
CA SER A 48 2.31 13.13 -5.40
C SER A 48 3.09 14.33 -4.90
N ALA A 49 4.06 14.08 -4.02
CA ALA A 49 4.96 15.11 -3.52
C ALA A 49 6.40 14.57 -3.50
N THR A 50 7.36 15.47 -3.68
CA THR A 50 8.79 15.16 -3.52
C THR A 50 9.44 16.25 -2.69
N ILE A 51 10.15 15.85 -1.64
CA ILE A 51 10.91 16.72 -0.75
C ILE A 51 12.30 16.09 -0.59
N GLU A 52 13.34 16.82 -1.01
CA GLU A 52 14.72 16.33 -1.04
C GLU A 52 14.86 15.02 -1.83
N ASN A 53 15.20 13.91 -1.15
CA ASN A 53 15.32 12.58 -1.73
C ASN A 53 14.12 11.67 -1.46
N ALA A 54 13.08 12.21 -0.80
CA ALA A 54 11.88 11.48 -0.46
C ALA A 54 10.74 11.82 -1.42
N THR A 55 10.01 10.81 -1.89
CA THR A 55 8.83 10.96 -2.73
C THR A 55 7.66 10.21 -2.12
N LEU A 56 6.48 10.82 -2.13
CA LEU A 56 5.22 10.18 -1.75
C LEU A 56 4.31 10.10 -2.98
N LEU A 57 3.76 8.91 -3.23
CA LEU A 57 2.66 8.72 -4.17
C LEU A 57 1.39 8.35 -3.39
N LEU A 58 0.31 9.10 -3.63
CA LEU A 58 -0.97 8.92 -2.97
C LEU A 58 -2.03 8.44 -3.97
N TYR A 59 -2.76 7.40 -3.60
CA TYR A 59 -3.84 6.82 -4.38
C TYR A 59 -5.13 6.84 -3.56
N THR A 60 -6.01 7.79 -3.86
CA THR A 60 -7.29 7.95 -3.17
C THR A 60 -8.39 7.22 -3.93
N LYS A 61 -8.91 6.14 -3.33
CA LYS A 61 -10.09 5.44 -3.87
C LYS A 61 -11.35 6.10 -3.33
N ARG A 62 -12.09 6.76 -4.23
CA ARG A 62 -13.39 7.37 -3.92
C ARG A 62 -14.43 6.29 -3.61
N PRO A 63 -15.40 6.60 -2.73
CA PRO A 63 -16.43 5.65 -2.36
C PRO A 63 -17.39 5.48 -3.53
N THR A 64 -17.57 4.23 -3.98
CA THR A 64 -18.72 3.86 -4.82
C THR A 64 -19.97 3.73 -3.94
N MET A 65 -21.18 3.84 -4.52
CA MET A 65 -22.47 3.69 -3.80
C MET A 65 -22.56 2.44 -2.88
N LEU A 66 -21.74 1.41 -3.12
CA LEU A 66 -21.66 0.17 -2.33
C LEU A 66 -20.60 0.15 -1.22
N LYS A 67 -19.64 1.08 -1.23
CA LYS A 67 -18.56 1.21 -0.22
C LYS A 67 -18.50 2.66 0.25
N MET A 68 -19.06 2.93 1.42
CA MET A 68 -19.10 4.27 2.04
C MET A 68 -17.77 4.73 2.66
N GLN A 69 -16.67 4.02 2.44
CA GLN A 69 -15.38 4.33 3.08
C GLN A 69 -14.36 4.81 2.05
N ASN A 70 -13.73 5.94 2.36
CA ASN A 70 -12.58 6.43 1.63
C ASN A 70 -11.36 5.60 2.03
N THR A 71 -10.57 5.21 1.05
CA THR A 71 -9.36 4.42 1.26
C THR A 71 -8.22 5.11 0.54
N ASP A 72 -7.22 5.53 1.31
CA ASP A 72 -6.00 6.12 0.80
C ASP A 72 -4.88 5.09 0.86
N GLN A 73 -4.28 4.80 -0.29
CA GLN A 73 -3.07 3.99 -0.37
C GLN A 73 -1.89 4.93 -0.58
N HIS A 74 -0.86 4.79 0.24
CA HIS A 74 0.34 5.63 0.19
C HIS A 74 1.58 4.77 -0.08
N PHE A 75 2.54 5.35 -0.80
CA PHE A 75 3.81 4.73 -1.11
C PHE A 75 4.92 5.77 -0.95
N ILE A 76 5.87 5.49 -0.06
CA ILE A 76 6.98 6.39 0.28
C ILE A 76 8.26 5.81 -0.27
N PHE A 77 8.98 6.64 -1.00
CA PHE A 77 10.23 6.30 -1.65
C PHE A 77 11.35 7.16 -1.07
N LEU A 78 12.49 6.55 -0.77
CA LEU A 78 13.75 7.24 -0.50
C LEU A 78 14.74 6.87 -1.60
N ASP A 79 15.39 7.86 -2.21
CA ASP A 79 16.34 7.65 -3.32
C ASP A 79 15.75 6.78 -4.45
N ASN A 80 14.46 7.02 -4.77
CA ASN A 80 13.68 6.26 -5.73
C ASN A 80 13.53 4.75 -5.42
N LYS A 81 13.60 4.36 -4.14
CA LYS A 81 13.31 3.00 -3.67
C LYS A 81 12.18 3.03 -2.66
N LEU A 82 11.19 2.15 -2.85
CA LEU A 82 10.05 2.03 -1.95
C LEU A 82 10.54 1.58 -0.57
N VAL A 83 10.29 2.39 0.45
CA VAL A 83 10.67 2.09 1.84
C VAL A 83 9.47 1.79 2.72
N GLU A 84 8.31 2.38 2.41
CA GLU A 84 7.09 2.19 3.17
C GLU A 84 5.87 2.28 2.25
N TYR A 85 4.86 1.47 2.51
CA TYR A 85 3.58 1.55 1.83
C TYR A 85 2.47 0.96 2.70
N GLY A 86 1.25 1.44 2.49
CA GLY A 86 0.12 0.97 3.27
C GLY A 86 -1.21 1.51 2.81
N GLU A 87 -2.25 1.07 3.48
CA GLU A 87 -3.62 1.49 3.26
C GLU A 87 -4.16 2.13 4.53
N LYS A 88 -4.73 3.33 4.41
CA LYS A 88 -5.36 4.05 5.50
C LYS A 88 -6.84 4.22 5.17
N HIS A 89 -7.68 3.68 6.04
CA HIS A 89 -9.11 3.94 5.98
C HIS A 89 -9.39 5.33 6.55
N ILE A 90 -10.02 6.18 5.75
CA ILE A 90 -10.47 7.49 6.18
C ILE A 90 -11.93 7.34 6.56
N GLU A 91 -12.20 7.49 7.85
CA GLU A 91 -13.58 7.52 8.33
C GLU A 91 -14.33 8.66 7.63
N PRO A 92 -15.58 8.45 7.21
CA PRO A 92 -16.42 9.50 6.68
C PRO A 92 -16.82 10.46 7.82
N THR A 93 -15.91 11.34 8.22
CA THR A 93 -16.25 12.49 9.07
C THR A 93 -17.19 13.41 8.30
N HIS A 94 -18.06 14.14 9.00
CA HIS A 94 -19.10 15.02 8.42
C HIS A 94 -18.58 16.09 7.44
N SER A 95 -17.26 16.31 7.35
CA SER A 95 -16.61 17.09 6.30
C SER A 95 -16.03 16.16 5.23
N ALA A 96 -16.65 16.15 4.04
CA ALA A 96 -16.27 15.35 2.88
C ALA A 96 -14.87 15.66 2.26
N TYR A 97 -13.98 16.36 2.97
CA TYR A 97 -12.84 17.05 2.37
C TYR A 97 -11.53 17.07 3.17
N ASN A 98 -11.41 16.32 4.27
CA ASN A 98 -10.14 16.28 5.02
C ASN A 98 -9.14 15.27 4.40
N LEU A 99 -8.93 15.35 3.09
CA LEU A 99 -7.82 14.66 2.42
C LEU A 99 -6.57 15.50 2.66
N ILE A 100 -5.64 14.96 3.45
CA ILE A 100 -4.34 15.60 3.69
C ILE A 100 -3.53 15.50 2.39
N PRO A 101 -3.08 16.62 1.78
CA PRO A 101 -2.28 16.61 0.57
C PRO A 101 -1.00 15.80 0.71
N ALA A 102 -0.48 15.25 -0.39
CA ALA A 102 0.73 14.44 -0.38
C ALA A 102 1.94 15.18 0.24
N THR A 103 2.05 16.49 0.02
CA THR A 103 3.13 17.31 0.59
C THR A 103 3.09 17.35 2.11
N GLU A 104 1.92 17.56 2.71
CA GLU A 104 1.76 17.61 4.17
C GLU A 104 1.99 16.23 4.79
N GLN A 105 1.50 15.16 4.15
CA GLN A 105 1.75 13.79 4.60
C GLN A 105 3.25 13.46 4.58
N LEU A 106 3.97 13.84 3.51
CA LEU A 106 5.40 13.60 3.41
C LEU A 106 6.20 14.39 4.45
N GLN A 107 5.80 15.64 4.74
CA GLN A 107 6.42 16.43 5.80
C GLN A 107 6.22 15.80 7.19
N LEU A 108 5.02 15.31 7.49
CA LEU A 108 4.74 14.61 8.75
C LEU A 108 5.59 13.36 8.88
N TRP A 109 5.68 12.56 7.82
CA TRP A 109 6.50 11.35 7.81
C TRP A 109 7.99 11.67 8.02
N LEU A 110 8.53 12.67 7.32
CA LEU A 110 9.93 13.10 7.52
C LEU A 110 10.18 13.58 8.96
N ALA A 111 9.24 14.29 9.56
CA ALA A 111 9.33 14.74 10.94
C ALA A 111 9.28 13.57 11.96
N GLU A 112 8.71 12.43 11.59
CA GLU A 112 8.69 11.21 12.41
C GLU A 112 9.99 10.42 12.33
N GLN A 113 10.68 10.42 11.19
CA GLN A 113 11.97 9.72 11.02
C GLN A 113 13.06 10.27 11.96
N GLY A 114 12.97 11.55 12.35
CA GLY A 114 13.94 12.22 13.22
C GLY A 114 13.59 12.22 14.71
N LYS A 115 12.49 11.58 15.14
CA LYS A 115 12.14 11.50 16.56
C LYS A 115 12.93 10.38 17.22
N ASP A 116 13.78 10.75 18.18
CA ASP A 116 14.44 9.79 19.06
C ASP A 116 13.41 8.85 19.70
N LEU A 117 13.65 7.54 19.58
CA LEU A 117 12.93 6.53 20.36
C LEU A 117 13.06 6.93 21.83
N ASN A 118 11.92 7.08 22.51
CA ASN A 118 11.83 7.48 23.90
C ASN A 118 12.98 6.87 24.74
N PRO A 119 13.85 7.67 25.39
CA PRO A 119 15.02 7.16 26.11
C PRO A 119 14.67 6.18 27.23
N SER A 120 13.41 6.13 27.67
CA SER A 120 12.94 5.10 28.62
C SER A 120 12.90 3.67 28.04
N ALA A 121 12.88 3.50 26.71
CA ALA A 121 12.95 2.20 26.05
C ALA A 121 14.40 1.69 25.91
N ALA A 122 15.38 2.58 25.83
CA ALA A 122 16.80 2.24 25.75
C ALA A 122 17.43 1.94 27.13
N ALA A 123 16.80 2.38 28.23
CA ALA A 123 17.32 2.19 29.58
C ALA A 123 17.21 0.75 30.09
N HIS A 124 16.38 -0.10 29.46
CA HIS A 124 16.13 -1.46 29.95
C HIS A 124 17.19 -2.49 29.52
N ASP A 125 18.07 -2.14 28.57
CA ASP A 125 19.11 -3.05 28.03
C ASP A 125 20.47 -2.94 28.71
N LEU A 126 20.67 -1.95 29.60
CA LEU A 126 21.94 -1.73 30.30
C LEU A 126 21.98 -2.31 31.73
N THR A 127 20.91 -2.98 32.20
CA THR A 127 20.84 -3.48 33.59
C THR A 127 21.15 -4.97 33.75
N THR A 128 21.35 -5.74 32.68
CA THR A 128 21.58 -7.20 32.76
C THR A 128 23.05 -7.62 32.75
N ASN A 129 24.02 -6.70 32.64
CA ASN A 129 25.44 -7.03 32.68
C ASN A 129 26.10 -6.59 34.00
N LYS A 130 25.60 -7.12 35.12
CA LYS A 130 26.31 -7.11 36.40
C LYS A 130 25.80 -8.19 37.36
N LYS A 131 26.23 -9.44 37.15
CA LYS A 131 26.78 -10.26 38.23
C LYS A 131 27.45 -11.54 37.71
#